data_AF-A0AA40BIB0-F1
#
_entry.id   AF-A0AA40BIB0-F1
#
_cell.length_a   1.000
_cell.length_b   1.000
_cell.length_c   1.000
_cell.angle_alpha   90.00
_cell.angle_beta   90.00
_cell.angle_gamma   90.00
#
_symmetry.space_group_name_H-M   'P 1'
#
loop_
_entity.id
_entity.type
_entity.pdbx_description
1 polymer ?
#
loop_
_entity_poly.entity_id
_entity_poly.type
_entity_poly.pdbx_seq_one_letter_code
_entity_poly.pdbx_strand_id
1 'polypeptide(L)'
;MRLLERDNTGEFHLTIPDDAAIPPYAILSHTWREDEEVLLKDLADGTGKNKAGYAKIRFCGDQAWRDGLKYFWVDTCCINKSDAAELQHAHNSMFQCIEERMSWVKTRTTTRKEDKVYSLFGIFEVCMPILYGEGEDKAFKRLREEISKDDRYLANLHSTDPRLDKKRIEEAKGGLLVNAYR
;
A
#
# COMPACT_ATOMS: atom_id res chain seq x y z
N MET A 1 4.19 5.52 -11.34
CA MET A 1 3.15 4.61 -10.75
C MET A 1 1.93 4.55 -11.66
N ARG A 2 1.03 3.55 -11.57
CA ARG A 2 -0.25 3.56 -12.33
C ARG A 2 -1.39 4.07 -11.47
N LEU A 3 -2.42 4.64 -12.09
CA LEU A 3 -3.70 4.99 -11.47
C LEU A 3 -4.85 4.35 -12.25
N LEU A 4 -5.99 4.19 -11.59
CA LEU A 4 -7.26 3.89 -12.23
C LEU A 4 -8.00 5.20 -12.50
N GLU A 5 -8.27 5.44 -13.78
CA GLU A 5 -9.12 6.53 -14.25
C GLU A 5 -10.54 6.03 -14.41
N ARG A 6 -11.50 6.73 -13.80
CA ARG A 6 -12.92 6.53 -14.10
C ARG A 6 -13.34 7.47 -15.22
N ASP A 7 -13.92 6.91 -16.27
CA ASP A 7 -14.49 7.69 -17.36
C ASP A 7 -15.93 8.15 -17.06
N ASN A 8 -16.53 8.89 -18.00
CA ASN A 8 -17.90 9.39 -17.87
C ASN A 8 -18.96 8.27 -17.93
N THR A 9 -18.61 7.08 -18.43
CA THR A 9 -19.48 5.92 -18.49
C THR A 9 -19.46 5.10 -17.19
N GLY A 10 -18.48 5.37 -16.31
CA GLY A 10 -18.25 4.63 -15.07
C GLY A 10 -17.30 3.45 -15.23
N GLU A 11 -16.65 3.34 -16.38
CA GLU A 11 -15.64 2.31 -16.66
C GLU A 11 -14.26 2.77 -16.18
N PHE A 12 -13.42 1.78 -15.83
CA PHE A 12 -12.09 2.02 -15.27
C PHE A 12 -10.98 1.64 -16.23
N HIS A 13 -10.02 2.53 -16.37
CA HIS A 13 -8.86 2.35 -17.24
C HIS A 13 -7.57 2.58 -16.47
N LEU A 14 -6.58 1.72 -16.70
CA LEU A 14 -5.24 1.93 -16.17
C LEU A 14 -4.55 3.06 -16.94
N THR A 15 -3.99 4.01 -16.20
CA THR A 15 -3.23 5.13 -16.76
C THR A 15 -1.90 5.30 -16.02
N ILE A 16 -0.89 5.79 -16.71
CA ILE A 16 0.40 6.17 -16.14
C ILE A 16 0.47 7.70 -16.20
N PRO A 17 0.25 8.41 -15.08
CA PRO A 17 0.44 9.86 -15.05
C PRO A 17 1.92 10.22 -15.24
N ASP A 18 2.16 11.45 -15.69
CA ASP A 18 3.50 12.04 -15.71
C ASP A 18 4.02 12.19 -14.28
N ASP A 19 5.24 11.71 -14.01
CA ASP A 19 5.87 11.78 -12.70
C ASP A 19 6.11 13.23 -12.24
N ALA A 20 6.18 14.19 -13.18
CA ALA A 20 6.28 15.62 -12.86
C ALA A 20 4.94 16.27 -12.47
N ALA A 21 3.81 15.61 -12.75
CA ALA A 21 2.47 16.18 -12.59
C ALA A 21 1.43 15.10 -12.21
N ILE A 22 1.61 14.46 -11.05
CA ILE A 22 0.69 13.45 -10.55
C ILE A 22 -0.66 14.13 -10.20
N PRO A 23 -1.79 13.72 -10.82
CA PRO A 23 -3.08 14.33 -10.56
C PRO A 23 -3.60 13.92 -9.17
N PRO A 24 -4.52 14.68 -8.55
CA PRO A 24 -5.19 14.25 -7.32
C PRO A 24 -5.93 12.91 -7.51
N TYR A 25 -5.77 11.98 -6.57
CA TYR A 25 -6.42 10.66 -6.61
C TYR A 25 -6.93 10.18 -5.24
N ALA A 26 -7.83 9.20 -5.24
CA ALA A 26 -8.27 8.49 -4.03
C ALA A 26 -7.47 7.20 -3.83
N ILE A 27 -7.31 6.71 -2.61
CA ILE A 27 -6.69 5.40 -2.36
C ILE A 27 -7.70 4.43 -1.78
N LEU A 28 -7.75 3.23 -2.33
CA LEU A 28 -8.39 2.07 -1.71
C LEU A 28 -7.34 1.27 -0.95
N SER A 29 -7.45 1.23 0.37
CA SER A 29 -6.69 0.30 1.21
C SER A 29 -7.68 -0.69 1.83
N HIS A 30 -7.57 -1.97 1.49
CA HIS A 30 -8.48 -3.00 1.98
C HIS A 30 -7.77 -4.35 2.08
N THR A 31 -8.25 -5.22 2.97
CA THR A 31 -7.87 -6.64 3.01
C THR A 31 -8.75 -7.46 2.06
N TRP A 32 -8.14 -8.25 1.20
CA TRP A 32 -8.86 -9.16 0.31
C TRP A 32 -9.18 -10.45 1.07
N ARG A 33 -10.36 -11.04 0.82
CA ARG A 33 -10.57 -12.45 1.18
C ARG A 33 -9.96 -13.32 0.08
N GLU A 34 -9.81 -14.61 0.36
CA GLU A 34 -9.30 -15.59 -0.60
C GLU A 34 -10.06 -15.51 -1.93
N ASP A 35 -9.33 -15.50 -3.05
CA ASP A 35 -9.83 -15.35 -4.43
C ASP A 35 -10.60 -14.05 -4.76
N GLU A 36 -10.69 -13.09 -3.84
CA GLU A 36 -11.29 -11.78 -4.13
C GLU A 36 -10.31 -10.80 -4.77
N GLU A 37 -9.01 -10.97 -4.54
CA GLU A 37 -7.97 -10.00 -4.93
C GLU A 37 -7.95 -9.78 -6.44
N VAL A 38 -8.17 -8.53 -6.85
CA VAL A 38 -8.05 -8.11 -8.25
C VAL A 38 -6.62 -7.63 -8.47
N LEU A 39 -5.92 -8.31 -9.38
CA LEU A 39 -4.53 -8.04 -9.73
C LEU A 39 -4.45 -7.13 -10.96
N LEU A 40 -3.25 -6.56 -11.19
CA LEU A 40 -2.98 -5.73 -12.37
C LEU A 40 -3.34 -6.47 -13.67
N LYS A 41 -2.97 -7.76 -13.75
CA LYS A 41 -3.27 -8.62 -14.90
C LYS A 41 -4.77 -8.78 -15.12
N ASP A 42 -5.57 -8.88 -14.06
CA ASP A 42 -7.02 -9.03 -14.21
C ASP A 42 -7.66 -7.79 -14.83
N LEU A 43 -7.12 -6.60 -14.54
CA LEU A 43 -7.57 -5.36 -15.19
C LEU A 43 -7.07 -5.25 -16.64
N ALA A 44 -5.82 -5.64 -16.89
CA ALA A 44 -5.25 -5.64 -18.24
C ALA A 44 -5.99 -6.61 -19.18
N ASP A 45 -6.37 -7.78 -18.67
CA ASP A 45 -7.08 -8.82 -19.41
C ASP A 45 -8.62 -8.62 -19.41
N GLY A 46 -9.13 -7.62 -18.67
CA GLY A 46 -10.56 -7.36 -18.51
C GLY A 46 -11.33 -8.38 -17.66
N THR A 47 -10.65 -9.35 -17.06
CA THR A 47 -11.25 -10.42 -16.24
C THR A 47 -11.57 -9.96 -14.81
N GLY A 48 -11.06 -8.81 -14.38
CA GLY A 48 -11.26 -8.27 -13.04
C GLY A 48 -12.73 -8.14 -12.66
N LYS A 49 -13.60 -7.82 -13.62
CA LYS A 49 -15.06 -7.69 -13.41
C LYS A 49 -15.72 -8.96 -12.89
N ASN A 50 -15.10 -10.13 -13.11
CA ASN A 50 -15.61 -11.42 -12.68
C ASN A 50 -15.25 -11.75 -11.22
N LYS A 51 -14.33 -11.00 -10.61
CA LYS A 51 -13.89 -11.23 -9.23
C LYS A 51 -14.79 -10.49 -8.24
N ALA A 52 -15.12 -11.15 -7.13
CA ALA A 52 -15.95 -10.56 -6.07
C ALA A 52 -15.35 -9.26 -5.51
N GLY A 53 -14.01 -9.17 -5.43
CA GLY A 53 -13.32 -7.96 -4.97
C GLY A 53 -13.48 -6.75 -5.89
N TYR A 54 -13.88 -6.93 -7.16
CA TYR A 54 -14.11 -5.80 -8.08
C TYR A 54 -15.23 -4.87 -7.61
N ALA A 55 -16.17 -5.37 -6.80
CA ALA A 55 -17.17 -4.53 -6.15
C ALA A 55 -16.54 -3.46 -5.25
N LYS A 56 -15.44 -3.79 -4.54
CA LYS A 56 -14.70 -2.84 -3.69
C LYS A 56 -14.01 -1.77 -4.54
N ILE A 57 -13.43 -2.17 -5.68
CA ILE A 57 -12.82 -1.24 -6.65
C ILE A 57 -13.88 -0.29 -7.21
N ARG A 58 -15.04 -0.83 -7.65
CA ARG A 58 -16.16 0.00 -8.14
C ARG A 58 -16.65 1.00 -7.11
N PHE A 59 -16.85 0.53 -5.89
CA PHE A 59 -17.27 1.38 -4.79
C PHE A 59 -16.28 2.52 -4.53
N CYS A 60 -14.98 2.23 -4.52
CA CYS A 60 -13.94 3.26 -4.39
C CYS A 60 -13.96 4.27 -5.54
N GLY A 61 -13.98 3.79 -6.80
CA GLY A 61 -13.99 4.66 -7.98
C GLY A 61 -15.24 5.55 -8.04
N ASP A 62 -16.41 5.01 -7.72
CA ASP A 62 -17.65 5.78 -7.64
C ASP A 62 -17.65 6.79 -6.49
N GLN A 63 -17.04 6.47 -5.35
CA GLN A 63 -16.88 7.45 -4.29
C GLN A 63 -15.91 8.55 -4.69
N ALA A 64 -14.73 8.20 -5.21
CA ALA A 64 -13.73 9.16 -5.66
C ALA A 64 -14.36 10.17 -6.63
N TRP A 65 -15.18 9.68 -7.57
CA TRP A 65 -15.91 10.51 -8.51
C TRP A 65 -16.88 11.49 -7.83
N ARG A 66 -17.65 11.04 -6.83
CA ARG A 66 -18.55 11.91 -6.04
C ARG A 66 -17.78 12.98 -5.28
N ASP A 67 -16.55 12.67 -4.88
CA ASP A 67 -15.66 13.58 -4.16
C ASP A 67 -14.87 14.49 -5.13
N GLY A 68 -15.16 14.46 -6.43
CA GLY A 68 -14.52 15.29 -7.46
C GLY A 68 -13.15 14.76 -7.92
N LEU A 69 -12.81 13.52 -7.59
CA LEU A 69 -11.56 12.86 -7.98
C LEU A 69 -11.81 11.94 -9.16
N LYS A 70 -11.10 12.20 -10.26
CA LYS A 70 -11.16 11.38 -11.48
C LYS A 70 -10.34 10.09 -11.37
N TYR A 71 -9.31 10.13 -10.54
CA TYR A 71 -8.32 9.05 -10.40
C TYR A 71 -8.40 8.40 -9.03
N PHE A 72 -8.07 7.12 -8.97
CA PHE A 72 -7.87 6.41 -7.71
C PHE A 72 -6.80 5.32 -7.85
N TRP A 73 -6.31 4.81 -6.73
CA TRP A 73 -5.21 3.87 -6.66
C TRP A 73 -5.56 2.69 -5.75
N VAL A 74 -5.17 1.50 -6.19
CA VAL A 74 -5.32 0.24 -5.46
C VAL A 74 -4.04 -0.54 -5.65
N ASP A 75 -3.33 -0.85 -4.56
CA ASP A 75 -2.01 -1.49 -4.57
C ASP A 75 -1.98 -2.77 -5.44
N THR A 76 -3.01 -3.60 -5.33
CA THR A 76 -3.07 -4.91 -5.99
C THR A 76 -3.16 -4.85 -7.50
N CYS A 77 -3.76 -3.79 -8.05
CA CYS A 77 -3.97 -3.65 -9.48
C CYS A 77 -3.35 -2.40 -10.12
N CYS A 78 -2.71 -1.53 -9.32
CA CYS A 78 -1.94 -0.40 -9.82
C CYS A 78 -0.42 -0.62 -9.77
N ILE A 79 0.06 -1.59 -8.99
CA ILE A 79 1.47 -2.00 -8.97
C ILE A 79 1.64 -3.30 -9.77
N ASN A 80 2.65 -3.34 -10.64
CA ASN A 80 3.11 -4.60 -11.20
C ASN A 80 3.91 -5.40 -10.17
N LYS A 81 3.24 -6.25 -9.41
CA LYS A 81 3.89 -7.10 -8.39
C LYS A 81 4.90 -8.10 -8.97
N SER A 82 4.83 -8.40 -10.27
CA SER A 82 5.80 -9.27 -10.96
C SER A 82 7.09 -8.54 -11.37
N ASP A 83 7.09 -7.21 -11.34
CA ASP A 83 8.27 -6.39 -11.56
C ASP A 83 8.85 -5.98 -10.20
N ALA A 84 9.98 -6.59 -9.84
CA ALA A 84 10.63 -6.33 -8.56
C ALA A 84 11.08 -4.88 -8.41
N ALA A 85 11.48 -4.19 -9.49
CA ALA A 85 11.90 -2.79 -9.43
C ALA A 85 10.71 -1.87 -9.18
N GLU A 86 9.58 -2.14 -9.83
CA GLU A 86 8.35 -1.35 -9.65
C GLU A 86 7.73 -1.55 -8.26
N LEU A 87 7.62 -2.81 -7.81
CA LEU A 87 7.13 -3.14 -6.48
C LEU A 87 7.98 -2.47 -5.39
N GLN A 88 9.29 -2.54 -5.55
CA GLN A 88 10.24 -1.91 -4.63
C GLN A 88 10.12 -0.38 -4.61
N HIS A 89 9.95 0.25 -5.77
CA HIS A 89 9.77 1.70 -5.88
C HIS A 89 8.45 2.15 -5.23
N ALA A 90 7.37 1.40 -5.45
CA ALA A 90 6.08 1.68 -4.82
C ALA A 90 6.14 1.58 -3.28
N HIS A 91 6.76 0.53 -2.73
CA HIS A 91 6.96 0.43 -1.29
C HIS A 91 7.83 1.55 -0.72
N ASN A 92 8.91 1.94 -1.43
CA ASN A 92 9.81 2.97 -0.93
C ASN A 92 9.22 4.38 -0.96
N SER A 93 8.41 4.69 -1.97
CA SER A 93 7.76 6.00 -2.12
C SER A 93 6.63 6.25 -1.11
N MET A 94 6.08 5.21 -0.47
CA MET A 94 5.03 5.34 0.56
C MET A 94 5.54 5.76 1.95
N PHE A 95 6.85 5.85 2.16
CA PHE A 95 7.43 6.22 3.45
C PHE A 95 8.58 7.21 3.25
N GLN A 96 8.59 8.29 4.03
CA GLN A 96 9.62 9.34 3.97
C GLN A 96 10.93 8.92 4.63
N CYS A 97 10.87 8.14 5.71
CA CYS A 97 12.06 7.73 6.45
C CYS A 97 11.86 6.41 7.22
N ILE A 98 12.97 5.90 7.79
CA ILE A 98 12.97 4.71 8.65
C ILE A 98 12.12 4.95 9.89
N GLU A 99 12.16 6.14 10.49
CA GLU A 99 11.40 6.48 11.70
C GLU A 99 9.89 6.39 11.48
N GLU A 100 9.40 6.78 10.30
CA GLU A 100 8.00 6.68 9.92
C GLU A 100 7.59 5.21 9.75
N ARG A 101 8.42 4.38 9.11
CA ARG A 101 8.17 2.93 9.05
C ARG A 101 8.14 2.31 10.46
N MET A 102 9.06 2.73 11.33
CA MET A 102 9.12 2.28 12.72
C MET A 102 7.94 2.77 13.56
N SER A 103 7.25 3.87 13.21
CA SER A 103 6.11 4.34 14.01
C SER A 103 4.90 3.41 13.95
N TRP A 104 4.81 2.54 12.93
CA TRP A 104 3.70 1.59 12.74
C TRP A 104 3.54 0.55 13.85
N VAL A 105 4.58 0.32 14.66
CA VAL A 105 4.54 -0.60 15.81
C VAL A 105 4.31 0.08 17.16
N LYS A 106 4.39 1.42 17.23
CA LYS A 106 4.33 2.16 18.50
C LYS A 106 3.05 1.88 19.29
N THR A 107 1.92 1.73 18.61
CA THR A 107 0.60 1.51 19.22
C THR A 107 0.15 0.05 19.19
N ARG A 108 0.95 -0.87 18.65
CA ARG A 108 0.56 -2.27 18.51
C ARG A 108 0.72 -3.02 19.82
N THR A 109 -0.28 -3.83 20.13
CA THR A 109 -0.23 -4.84 21.19
C THR A 109 -0.30 -6.21 20.53
N THR A 110 0.60 -7.11 20.94
CA THR A 110 0.72 -8.44 20.36
C THR A 110 0.81 -9.48 21.46
N THR A 111 0.48 -10.73 21.14
CA THR A 111 0.52 -11.85 22.10
C THR A 111 1.95 -12.12 22.55
N ARG A 112 2.92 -12.14 21.62
CA ARG A 112 4.35 -12.21 21.94
C ARG A 112 4.99 -10.87 21.64
N LYS A 113 5.97 -10.47 22.47
CA LYS A 113 6.57 -9.14 22.34
C LYS A 113 7.32 -8.99 21.01
N GLU A 114 7.99 -10.05 20.56
CA GLU A 114 8.70 -10.12 19.29
C GLU A 114 7.79 -9.99 18.05
N ASP A 115 6.50 -10.33 18.15
CA ASP A 115 5.55 -10.22 17.03
C ASP A 115 5.37 -8.76 16.57
N LYS A 116 5.60 -7.78 17.45
CA LYS A 116 5.63 -6.37 17.06
C LYS A 116 6.67 -6.16 15.97
N VAL A 117 7.87 -6.69 16.16
CA VAL A 117 8.99 -6.57 15.23
C VAL A 117 8.70 -7.34 13.94
N TYR A 118 8.17 -8.55 14.04
CA TYR A 118 7.85 -9.36 12.85
C TYR A 118 6.79 -8.72 11.97
N SER A 119 5.89 -7.94 12.57
CA SER A 119 4.89 -7.18 11.82
C SER A 119 5.48 -6.05 10.94
N LEU A 120 6.75 -5.70 11.13
CA LEU A 120 7.49 -4.73 10.30
C LEU A 120 8.16 -5.36 9.08
N PHE A 121 8.23 -6.69 8.98
CA PHE A 121 8.96 -7.36 7.89
C PHE A 121 8.42 -6.98 6.52
N GLY A 122 7.09 -6.91 6.37
CA GLY A 122 6.48 -6.45 5.12
C GLY A 122 6.71 -4.96 4.82
N ILE A 123 6.89 -4.13 5.84
CA ILE A 123 7.12 -2.68 5.69
C ILE A 123 8.57 -2.37 5.31
N PHE A 124 9.52 -3.17 5.80
CA PHE A 124 10.93 -3.07 5.45
C PHE A 124 11.34 -4.11 4.38
N GLU A 125 10.42 -4.90 3.85
CA GLU A 125 10.70 -6.01 2.92
C GLU A 125 11.91 -6.87 3.36
N VAL A 126 12.06 -7.07 4.67
CA VAL A 126 13.15 -7.86 5.25
C VAL A 126 12.70 -9.31 5.36
N CYS A 127 13.54 -10.21 4.90
CA CYS A 127 13.39 -11.64 5.12
C CYS A 127 14.44 -12.11 6.13
N MET A 128 14.00 -12.40 7.36
CA MET A 128 14.85 -12.96 8.41
C MET A 128 14.12 -14.08 9.16
N PRO A 129 14.82 -15.08 9.71
CA PRO A 129 14.18 -16.17 10.45
C PRO A 129 13.34 -15.69 11.65
N ILE A 130 12.12 -16.21 11.79
CA ILE A 130 11.26 -15.97 12.96
C ILE A 130 11.73 -16.86 14.10
N LEU A 131 12.18 -16.27 15.22
CA LEU A 131 12.67 -16.99 16.38
C LEU A 131 11.79 -16.68 17.59
N TYR A 132 10.82 -17.54 17.86
CA TYR A 132 9.95 -17.35 19.01
C TYR A 132 10.66 -17.59 20.34
N GLY A 133 10.38 -16.74 21.32
CA GLY A 133 11.06 -16.72 22.62
C GLY A 133 12.35 -15.90 22.63
N GLU A 134 12.72 -15.26 21.53
CA GLU A 134 13.93 -14.41 21.48
C GLU A 134 13.74 -13.05 22.18
N GLY A 135 12.49 -12.61 22.34
CA GLY A 135 12.13 -11.33 22.94
C GLY A 135 12.25 -10.15 21.96
N GLU A 136 11.52 -9.07 22.28
CA GLU A 136 11.39 -7.87 21.43
C GLU A 136 12.73 -7.19 21.13
N ASP A 137 13.58 -6.98 22.14
CA ASP A 137 14.85 -6.27 21.97
C ASP A 137 15.80 -6.98 21.00
N LYS A 138 15.86 -8.31 21.09
CA LYS A 138 16.72 -9.14 20.23
C LYS A 138 16.17 -9.20 18.81
N ALA A 139 14.86 -9.34 18.64
CA ALA A 139 14.21 -9.26 17.34
C ALA A 139 14.48 -7.89 16.68
N PHE A 140 14.34 -6.78 17.41
CA PHE A 140 14.62 -5.43 16.90
C PHE A 140 16.08 -5.25 16.50
N LYS A 141 17.01 -5.80 17.29
CA LYS A 141 18.44 -5.75 16.96
C LYS A 141 18.69 -6.40 15.60
N ARG A 142 18.17 -7.61 15.38
CA ARG A 142 18.31 -8.32 14.10
C ARG A 142 17.65 -7.56 12.94
N LEU A 143 16.45 -7.01 13.15
CA LEU A 143 15.79 -6.19 12.13
C LEU A 143 16.65 -4.98 11.72
N ARG A 144 17.24 -4.27 12.69
CA ARG A 144 18.13 -3.13 12.41
C ARG A 144 19.39 -3.55 11.66
N GLU A 145 19.97 -4.69 12.01
CA GLU A 145 21.12 -5.26 11.29
C GLU A 145 20.75 -5.54 9.83
N GLU A 146 19.59 -6.13 9.55
CA GLU A 146 19.12 -6.34 8.17
C GLU A 146 18.87 -5.02 7.42
N ILE A 147 18.20 -4.04 8.04
CA ILE A 147 18.00 -2.71 7.45
C ILE A 147 19.35 -2.04 7.14
N SER A 148 20.34 -2.21 8.01
CA SER A 148 21.67 -1.58 7.83
C SER A 148 22.52 -2.20 6.72
N LYS A 149 22.24 -3.45 6.32
CA LYS A 149 22.93 -4.12 5.20
C LYS A 149 22.48 -3.61 3.83
N ASP A 150 21.42 -2.84 3.80
CA ASP A 150 20.73 -2.45 2.60
C ASP A 150 20.87 -0.94 2.35
N ASP A 151 21.76 -0.60 1.42
CA ASP A 151 22.10 0.77 1.01
C ASP A 151 20.87 1.59 0.55
N ARG A 152 19.75 0.93 0.21
CA ARG A 152 18.49 1.58 -0.16
C ARG A 152 17.91 2.41 1.00
N TYR A 153 18.15 2.02 2.25
CA TYR A 153 17.71 2.77 3.43
C TYR A 153 18.57 4.01 3.72
N LEU A 154 19.78 4.06 3.15
CA LEU A 154 20.71 5.18 3.26
C LEU A 154 20.50 6.23 2.16
N ALA A 155 19.89 5.86 1.02
CA ALA A 155 19.81 6.69 -0.18
C ALA A 155 18.43 7.34 -0.46
N ASN A 156 17.37 7.00 0.29
CA ASN A 156 16.00 7.39 -0.07
C ASN A 156 15.57 8.75 0.50
N LEU A 157 15.98 9.83 -0.18
CA LEU A 157 15.36 11.16 -0.07
C LEU A 157 15.06 11.70 -1.48
N HIS A 158 14.00 11.18 -2.11
CA HIS A 158 13.47 11.75 -3.35
C HIS A 158 11.99 12.14 -3.24
N SER A 159 11.68 13.20 -3.99
CA SER A 159 10.61 14.18 -3.80
C SER A 159 9.49 14.04 -4.84
N THR A 160 8.86 12.88 -4.90
CA THR A 160 7.49 12.78 -5.42
C THR A 160 6.62 12.37 -4.24
N ASP A 161 5.45 12.98 -4.10
CA ASP A 161 4.71 13.00 -2.82
C ASP A 161 3.41 12.15 -2.86
N PRO A 162 3.51 10.81 -2.66
CA PRO A 162 2.41 9.95 -2.23
C PRO A 162 1.97 10.18 -0.77
N ARG A 163 2.56 11.16 -0.08
CA ARG A 163 2.53 11.33 1.38
C ARG A 163 1.30 12.12 1.81
N LEU A 164 0.74 12.97 0.93
CA LEU A 164 -0.57 13.59 1.14
C LEU A 164 -1.68 12.54 1.25
N ASP A 165 -1.62 11.48 0.45
CA ASP A 165 -2.64 10.44 0.51
C ASP A 165 -2.52 9.57 1.76
N LYS A 166 -1.29 9.19 2.13
CA LYS A 166 -1.05 8.45 3.37
C LYS A 166 -1.45 9.24 4.62
N LYS A 167 -1.07 10.52 4.70
CA LYS A 167 -1.44 11.40 5.80
C LYS A 167 -2.97 11.56 5.87
N ARG A 168 -3.65 11.74 4.72
CA ARG A 168 -5.12 11.73 4.64
C ARG A 168 -5.73 10.41 5.15
N ILE A 169 -5.16 9.25 4.77
CA ILE A 169 -5.62 7.92 5.23
C ILE A 169 -5.47 7.76 6.74
N GLU A 170 -4.31 8.14 7.29
CA GLU A 170 -4.00 8.02 8.71
C GLU A 170 -4.85 8.97 9.55
N GLU A 171 -5.03 10.23 9.10
CA GLU A 171 -5.88 11.23 9.75
C GLU A 171 -7.38 10.87 9.66
N ALA A 172 -7.81 10.27 8.55
CA ALA A 172 -9.16 9.72 8.40
C ALA A 172 -9.34 8.38 9.14
N LYS A 173 -8.30 7.84 9.81
CA LYS A 173 -8.28 6.51 10.46
C LYS A 173 -8.73 5.37 9.55
N GLY A 174 -8.32 5.37 8.28
CA GLY A 174 -8.81 4.40 7.30
C GLY A 174 -10.32 4.51 7.06
N GLY A 175 -10.90 5.70 7.28
CA GLY A 175 -12.30 6.03 7.04
C GLY A 175 -12.66 5.99 5.56
N LEU A 176 -12.60 4.79 4.97
CA LEU A 176 -13.55 4.40 3.94
C LEU A 176 -14.92 4.50 4.61
N LEU A 177 -15.61 5.61 4.34
CA LEU A 177 -17.05 5.77 4.28
C LEU A 177 -17.81 5.04 5.39
N VAL A 178 -18.53 5.80 6.22
CA VAL A 178 -19.39 5.36 7.34
C VAL A 178 -20.34 4.16 7.07
N ASN A 179 -20.39 3.57 5.87
CA ASN A 179 -21.15 2.38 5.52
C ASN A 179 -20.42 1.35 4.62
N ALA A 180 -19.10 1.44 4.42
CA ALA A 180 -18.35 0.50 3.55
C ALA A 180 -18.08 -0.88 4.19
N TYR A 181 -18.17 -0.94 5.52
CA TYR A 181 -17.97 -2.16 6.30
C TYR A 181 -19.33 -2.71 6.74
N ARG A 182 -19.92 -3.59 5.94
CA ARG A 182 -21.00 -4.50 6.37
C ARG A 182 -20.55 -5.94 6.20
#